data_AF-A0A9E2F900-F1
#
_entry.id   AF-A0A9E2F900-F1
#
_cell.length_a   1.000
_cell.length_b   1.000
_cell.length_c   1.000
_cell.angle_alpha   90.00
_cell.angle_beta   90.00
_cell.angle_gamma   90.00
#
_symmetry.space_group_name_H-M   'P 1'
#
loop_
_entity.id
_entity.type
_entity.pdbx_description
1 polymer ?
#
loop_
_entity_poly.entity_id
_entity_poly.type
_entity_poly.pdbx_seq_one_letter_code
_entity_poly.pdbx_strand_id
1 'polypeptide(L)'
;MHLFGIPPFIWETVGSPERALMVNCGLGPAARQLFTIFRSHCATLIYQDRSLKAINRLNRISVQRPDHALMAAQDDLPLAPGSLDLIVSFWSAHHSPDLKRFLDEIHRLLKNGGHFLLIDGIDHPGTPEQELHRKLHQLAISIDQIKNRPHSALLPPQNVSNAVEKSGFIVNHQTLVEDTEFVLPEEERVQLQTEALRLFNSVYPEELKFLPDGLARFAEELISLRKNISNDTLWLHPFITILASKSKGNCTTMPSQPKNNQAERKTITTGYKLRFRDLPDELKPRQKMIMSGPEALKNHELLAILLISGTTKENVIELAQRLIREYGSRAIAQEHSVRRLMDTLGIGPQKACQIVAAFELGRRFFDEPHSKSPMVLGADDAYEYLKEMASLKREHFRGLYLNTRGRLIRDELISIGTLNMSVVHPREVFRPAVEFSAAAIILAHNHPSGDPTPSEEDLSITRQIVEAGKIMGIEIFDHIIIGEAGYVSLHREGKLK
;
A
#
# COMPACT_ATOMS: atom_id res chain seq x y z
N MET A 1 7.02 -19.64 26.08
CA MET A 1 7.32 -21.05 25.71
C MET A 1 6.25 -21.99 26.23
N HIS A 2 6.00 -22.07 27.54
CA HIS A 2 4.91 -22.89 28.11
C HIS A 2 3.54 -22.66 27.47
N LEU A 3 3.17 -21.39 27.21
CA LEU A 3 1.92 -21.02 26.56
C LEU A 3 1.73 -21.58 25.13
N PHE A 4 2.83 -21.97 24.47
CA PHE A 4 2.81 -22.48 23.10
C PHE A 4 3.17 -23.96 23.04
N GLY A 5 3.11 -24.69 24.16
CA GLY A 5 3.53 -26.10 24.20
C GLY A 5 5.01 -26.33 23.84
N ILE A 6 5.82 -25.28 23.82
CA ILE A 6 7.25 -25.38 23.49
C ILE A 6 7.97 -25.94 24.72
N PRO A 7 8.75 -27.04 24.58
CA PRO A 7 9.45 -27.64 25.71
C PRO A 7 10.44 -26.64 26.33
N PRO A 8 10.53 -26.55 27.67
CA PRO A 8 11.45 -25.63 28.35
C PRO A 8 12.92 -25.84 27.95
N PHE A 9 13.28 -27.07 27.63
CA PHE A 9 14.61 -27.51 27.21
C PHE A 9 14.86 -27.38 25.70
N ILE A 10 14.01 -26.67 24.94
CA ILE A 10 14.16 -26.56 23.48
C ILE A 10 15.57 -26.14 23.05
N TRP A 11 16.21 -25.24 23.79
CA TRP A 11 17.56 -24.76 23.47
C TRP A 11 18.67 -25.74 23.84
N GLU A 12 18.42 -26.70 24.73
CA GLU A 12 19.34 -27.81 24.98
C GLU A 12 19.37 -28.77 23.77
N THR A 13 18.22 -28.96 23.12
CA THR A 13 18.07 -29.79 21.92
C THR A 13 18.56 -29.07 20.66
N VAL A 14 18.09 -27.83 20.43
CA VAL A 14 18.37 -27.08 19.20
C VAL A 14 19.75 -26.40 19.23
N GLY A 15 20.26 -26.10 20.43
CA GLY A 15 21.47 -25.31 20.62
C GLY A 15 21.26 -23.84 20.25
N SER A 16 22.31 -23.21 19.70
CA SER A 16 22.28 -21.83 19.20
C SER A 16 22.31 -21.84 17.66
N PRO A 17 21.15 -21.85 16.99
CA PRO A 17 21.08 -21.87 15.54
C PRO A 17 21.69 -20.60 14.93
N GLU A 18 22.52 -20.77 13.91
CA GLU A 18 23.11 -19.64 13.17
C GLU A 18 22.05 -18.99 12.28
N ARG A 19 21.23 -19.81 11.60
CA ARG A 19 20.20 -19.37 10.66
C ARG A 19 18.88 -20.07 10.96
N ALA A 20 17.89 -19.28 11.36
CA ALA A 20 16.53 -19.74 11.60
C ALA A 20 15.52 -19.08 10.64
N LEU A 21 14.46 -19.81 10.28
CA LEU A 21 13.35 -19.31 9.49
C LEU A 21 12.03 -19.43 10.26
N MET A 22 11.27 -18.35 10.34
CA MET A 22 9.89 -18.34 10.79
C MET A 22 8.95 -18.26 9.58
N VAL A 23 8.10 -19.27 9.41
CA VAL A 23 7.19 -19.42 8.25
C VAL A 23 5.78 -19.01 8.65
N ASN A 24 5.24 -18.00 7.93
CA ASN A 24 3.83 -17.60 7.89
C ASN A 24 3.18 -17.41 9.27
N CYS A 25 3.95 -17.00 10.27
CA CYS A 25 3.47 -16.87 11.66
C CYS A 25 2.44 -15.73 11.83
N GLY A 26 2.18 -14.93 10.80
CA GLY A 26 1.20 -13.85 10.82
C GLY A 26 1.62 -12.66 11.69
N LEU A 27 0.62 -11.93 12.17
CA LEU A 27 0.75 -10.58 12.75
C LEU A 27 0.23 -10.44 14.18
N GLY A 28 -0.22 -11.52 14.80
CA GLY A 28 -0.85 -11.50 16.11
C GLY A 28 0.13 -11.29 17.26
N PRO A 29 -0.35 -10.92 18.46
CA PRO A 29 0.46 -10.81 19.68
C PRO A 29 1.32 -12.07 19.96
N ALA A 30 0.76 -13.26 19.72
CA ALA A 30 1.46 -14.53 19.87
C ALA A 30 2.68 -14.65 18.93
N ALA A 31 2.53 -14.25 17.66
CA ALA A 31 3.63 -14.26 16.70
C ALA A 31 4.76 -13.32 17.11
N ARG A 32 4.43 -12.16 17.70
CA ARG A 32 5.42 -11.20 18.23
C ARG A 32 6.19 -11.75 19.43
N GLN A 33 5.52 -12.46 20.32
CA GLN A 33 6.17 -13.12 21.45
C GLN A 33 7.14 -14.19 20.97
N LEU A 34 6.71 -15.07 20.05
CA LEU A 34 7.58 -16.09 19.46
C LEU A 34 8.77 -15.45 18.76
N PHE A 35 8.52 -14.42 17.94
CA PHE A 35 9.58 -13.69 17.25
C PHE A 35 10.66 -13.19 18.22
N THR A 36 10.26 -12.58 19.33
CA THR A 36 11.17 -12.05 20.36
C THR A 36 12.01 -13.16 21.01
N ILE A 37 11.37 -14.30 21.26
CA ILE A 37 12.03 -15.48 21.84
C ILE A 37 13.06 -16.06 20.88
N PHE A 38 12.72 -16.28 19.61
CA PHE A 38 13.64 -16.87 18.64
C PHE A 38 14.77 -15.92 18.24
N ARG A 39 14.49 -14.62 18.11
CA ARG A 39 15.51 -13.63 17.69
C ARG A 39 16.67 -13.52 18.67
N SER A 40 16.43 -13.72 19.97
CA SER A 40 17.49 -13.66 20.99
C SER A 40 18.39 -14.90 21.05
N HIS A 41 18.01 -15.99 20.39
CA HIS A 41 18.73 -17.27 20.41
C HIS A 41 19.33 -17.67 19.06
N CYS A 42 19.01 -16.93 17.99
CA CYS A 42 19.51 -17.17 16.63
C CYS A 42 20.44 -16.04 16.19
N ALA A 43 21.50 -16.35 15.44
CA ALA A 43 22.38 -15.31 14.88
C ALA A 43 21.70 -14.54 13.73
N THR A 44 20.99 -15.25 12.86
CA THR A 44 20.18 -14.71 11.76
C THR A 44 18.77 -15.27 11.84
N LEU A 45 17.77 -14.39 11.92
CA LEU A 45 16.37 -14.75 11.85
C LEU A 45 15.73 -14.24 10.55
N ILE A 46 15.25 -15.18 9.74
CA ILE A 46 14.51 -14.93 8.51
C ILE A 46 13.02 -15.04 8.83
N TYR A 47 12.23 -14.04 8.45
CA TYR A 47 10.78 -14.11 8.51
C TYR A 47 10.20 -14.27 7.11
N GLN A 48 9.33 -15.24 6.89
CA GLN A 48 8.62 -15.41 5.64
C GLN A 48 7.11 -15.31 5.84
N ASP A 49 6.44 -14.60 4.93
CA ASP A 49 4.97 -14.59 4.86
C ASP A 49 4.47 -14.48 3.41
N ARG A 50 3.28 -15.00 3.12
CA ARG A 50 2.58 -14.83 1.83
C ARG A 50 2.03 -13.40 1.62
N SER A 51 1.96 -12.60 2.68
CA SER A 51 1.33 -11.29 2.71
C SER A 51 2.37 -10.17 2.90
N LEU A 52 2.47 -9.29 1.90
CA LEU A 52 3.29 -8.08 2.02
C LEU A 52 2.82 -7.17 3.18
N LYS A 53 1.52 -7.19 3.49
CA LYS A 53 0.96 -6.47 4.65
C LYS A 53 1.50 -7.05 5.97
N ALA A 54 1.71 -8.37 6.05
CA ALA A 54 2.31 -9.03 7.20
C ALA A 54 3.79 -8.65 7.34
N ILE A 55 4.56 -8.76 6.27
CA ILE A 55 5.98 -8.37 6.25
C ILE A 55 6.15 -6.89 6.66
N ASN A 56 5.37 -5.98 6.07
CA ASN A 56 5.48 -4.54 6.35
C ASN A 56 5.05 -4.16 7.77
N ARG A 57 4.08 -4.86 8.35
CA ARG A 57 3.64 -4.60 9.72
C ARG A 57 4.62 -5.17 10.75
N LEU A 58 5.21 -6.34 10.49
CA LEU A 58 6.31 -6.87 11.32
C LEU A 58 7.49 -5.87 11.37
N ASN A 59 7.86 -5.27 10.23
CA ASN A 59 8.90 -4.24 10.14
C ASN A 59 8.60 -2.97 10.97
N ARG A 60 7.32 -2.69 11.25
CA ARG A 60 6.87 -1.51 12.02
C ARG A 60 6.69 -1.77 13.50
N ILE A 61 6.21 -2.96 13.88
CA ILE A 61 5.75 -3.26 15.24
C ILE A 61 6.82 -3.97 16.08
N SER A 62 7.75 -4.68 15.44
CA SER A 62 8.81 -5.36 16.19
C SER A 62 9.91 -4.38 16.59
N VAL A 63 10.20 -4.30 17.90
CA VAL A 63 11.33 -3.52 18.45
C VAL A 63 12.66 -4.10 17.98
N GLN A 64 12.69 -5.40 17.71
CA GLN A 64 13.81 -6.13 17.12
C GLN A 64 13.33 -6.65 15.75
N ARG A 65 13.80 -6.10 14.63
CA ARG A 65 13.38 -6.56 13.30
C ARG A 65 14.01 -7.91 12.96
N PRO A 66 13.41 -8.75 12.10
CA PRO A 66 14.15 -9.85 11.50
C PRO A 66 15.34 -9.29 10.73
N ASP A 67 16.41 -10.08 10.66
CA ASP A 67 17.58 -9.69 9.88
C ASP A 67 17.22 -9.73 8.38
N HIS A 68 16.32 -10.64 7.99
CA HIS A 68 15.78 -10.73 6.64
C HIS A 68 14.27 -11.03 6.64
N ALA A 69 13.53 -10.40 5.72
CA ALA A 69 12.14 -10.73 5.45
C ALA A 69 11.96 -11.21 4.01
N LEU A 70 11.19 -12.28 3.83
CA LEU A 70 11.01 -12.97 2.55
C LEU A 70 9.52 -13.07 2.21
N MET A 71 9.13 -12.59 1.03
CA MET A 71 7.78 -12.82 0.50
C MET A 71 7.81 -13.97 -0.49
N ALA A 72 7.34 -15.14 -0.08
CA ALA A 72 7.35 -16.35 -0.91
C ALA A 72 6.15 -17.24 -0.57
N ALA A 73 5.88 -18.26 -1.40
CA ALA A 73 5.00 -19.35 -1.01
C ALA A 73 5.74 -20.27 -0.03
N GLN A 74 5.04 -20.80 0.98
CA GLN A 74 5.68 -21.66 1.98
C GLN A 74 6.12 -23.02 1.43
N ASP A 75 5.55 -23.44 0.29
CA ASP A 75 5.85 -24.72 -0.37
C ASP A 75 6.88 -24.57 -1.52
N ASP A 76 7.47 -23.37 -1.68
CA ASP A 76 8.47 -23.03 -2.70
C ASP A 76 9.30 -21.82 -2.25
N LEU A 77 10.18 -22.06 -1.28
CA LEU A 77 11.00 -21.04 -0.64
C LEU A 77 12.33 -20.89 -1.40
N PRO A 78 12.70 -19.67 -1.84
CA PRO A 78 13.92 -19.39 -2.60
C PRO A 78 15.19 -19.39 -1.73
N LEU A 79 15.37 -20.42 -0.92
CA LEU A 79 16.53 -20.65 -0.06
C LEU A 79 17.26 -21.93 -0.52
N ALA A 80 18.58 -21.94 -0.37
CA ALA A 80 19.38 -23.09 -0.76
C ALA A 80 19.04 -24.32 0.11
N PRO A 81 19.05 -25.54 -0.46
CA PRO A 81 18.92 -26.76 0.34
C PRO A 81 19.96 -26.81 1.45
N GLY A 82 19.57 -27.26 2.65
CA GLY A 82 20.48 -27.41 3.78
C GLY A 82 21.06 -26.11 4.35
N SER A 83 20.43 -24.96 4.10
CA SER A 83 20.93 -23.63 4.49
C SER A 83 20.41 -23.12 5.84
N LEU A 84 19.56 -23.89 6.52
CA LEU A 84 18.94 -23.51 7.79
C LEU A 84 19.21 -24.54 8.89
N ASP A 85 19.39 -24.03 10.11
CA ASP A 85 19.57 -24.83 11.33
C ASP A 85 18.24 -25.11 12.02
N LEU A 86 17.32 -24.16 11.94
CA LEU A 86 16.02 -24.19 12.58
C LEU A 86 14.95 -23.63 11.63
N ILE A 87 13.81 -24.32 11.54
CA ILE A 87 12.60 -23.77 10.93
C ILE A 87 11.47 -23.82 11.95
N VAL A 88 10.72 -22.73 12.07
CA VAL A 88 9.56 -22.59 12.95
C VAL A 88 8.32 -22.32 12.10
N SER A 89 7.34 -23.20 12.17
CA SER A 89 6.01 -23.03 11.57
C SER A 89 4.99 -22.81 12.68
N PHE A 90 4.26 -21.69 12.64
CA PHE A 90 3.26 -21.34 13.65
C PHE A 90 1.92 -21.05 12.97
N TRP A 91 0.90 -21.88 13.24
CA TRP A 91 -0.45 -21.79 12.68
C TRP A 91 -0.46 -21.66 11.14
N SER A 92 0.35 -22.48 10.47
CA SER A 92 0.63 -22.27 9.04
C SER A 92 0.56 -23.52 8.17
N ALA A 93 0.86 -24.70 8.71
CA ALA A 93 0.91 -25.90 7.89
C ALA A 93 -0.49 -26.27 7.37
N HIS A 94 -1.55 -26.06 8.17
CA HIS A 94 -2.95 -26.23 7.75
C HIS A 94 -3.39 -25.22 6.65
N HIS A 95 -2.66 -24.13 6.44
CA HIS A 95 -2.89 -23.24 5.29
C HIS A 95 -2.20 -23.72 4.00
N SER A 96 -1.44 -24.82 4.04
CA SER A 96 -0.91 -25.47 2.84
C SER A 96 -1.99 -26.35 2.20
N PRO A 97 -2.23 -26.23 0.88
CA PRO A 97 -3.10 -27.16 0.17
C PRO A 97 -2.47 -28.56 0.01
N ASP A 98 -1.15 -28.67 0.21
CA ASP A 98 -0.38 -29.90 0.12
C ASP A 98 0.62 -29.97 1.29
N LEU A 99 0.17 -30.51 2.42
CA LEU A 99 0.99 -30.66 3.63
C LEU A 99 2.27 -31.46 3.35
N LYS A 100 2.21 -32.46 2.47
CA LYS A 100 3.39 -33.27 2.11
C LYS A 100 4.42 -32.38 1.44
N ARG A 101 4.02 -31.58 0.44
CA ARG A 101 4.93 -30.65 -0.24
C ARG A 101 5.51 -29.61 0.70
N PHE A 102 4.70 -29.07 1.61
CA PHE A 102 5.19 -28.16 2.65
C PHE A 102 6.31 -28.80 3.49
N LEU A 103 6.07 -30.01 4.01
CA LEU A 103 7.04 -30.72 4.84
C LEU A 103 8.29 -31.14 4.05
N ASP A 104 8.14 -31.56 2.79
CA ASP A 104 9.26 -31.87 1.90
C ASP A 104 10.13 -30.63 1.66
N GLU A 105 9.52 -29.44 1.55
CA GLU A 105 10.22 -28.17 1.40
C GLU A 105 10.98 -27.77 2.69
N ILE A 106 10.34 -27.89 3.85
CA ILE A 106 11.01 -27.70 5.15
C ILE A 106 12.20 -28.67 5.27
N HIS A 107 12.00 -29.93 4.92
CA HIS A 107 13.05 -30.94 4.94
C HIS A 107 14.19 -30.60 3.98
N ARG A 108 13.90 -30.08 2.78
CA ARG A 108 14.92 -29.65 1.81
C ARG A 108 15.82 -28.56 2.38
N LEU A 109 15.24 -27.57 3.06
CA LEU A 109 15.95 -26.39 3.55
C LEU A 109 16.79 -26.64 4.79
N LEU A 110 16.38 -27.58 5.65
CA LEU A 110 17.12 -27.92 6.86
C LEU A 110 18.42 -28.67 6.54
N LYS A 111 19.50 -28.29 7.23
CA LYS A 111 20.74 -29.08 7.22
C LYS A 111 20.52 -30.42 7.91
N ASN A 112 21.40 -31.39 7.67
CA ASN A 112 21.33 -32.67 8.39
C ASN A 112 21.55 -32.43 9.90
N GLY A 113 20.64 -32.94 10.73
CA GLY A 113 20.60 -32.63 12.15
C GLY A 113 20.05 -31.25 12.51
N GLY A 114 19.54 -30.48 11.53
CA GLY A 114 18.73 -29.28 11.78
C GLY A 114 17.37 -29.63 12.35
N HIS A 115 16.70 -28.64 12.95
CA HIS A 115 15.47 -28.84 13.70
C HIS A 115 14.27 -28.13 13.05
N PHE A 116 13.11 -28.77 13.13
CA PHE A 116 11.83 -28.23 12.73
C PHE A 116 10.92 -28.14 13.96
N LEU A 117 10.42 -26.95 14.24
CA LEU A 117 9.40 -26.70 15.25
C LEU A 117 8.08 -26.39 14.56
N LEU A 118 7.11 -27.29 14.67
CA LEU A 118 5.75 -27.12 14.19
C LEU A 118 4.83 -26.83 15.38
N ILE A 119 4.08 -25.74 15.31
CA ILE A 119 2.99 -25.42 16.22
C ILE A 119 1.77 -25.19 15.34
N ASP A 120 0.78 -26.08 15.40
CA ASP A 120 -0.38 -25.97 14.52
C ASP A 120 -1.68 -26.52 15.12
N GLY A 121 -2.79 -26.02 14.60
CA GLY A 121 -4.12 -26.49 14.96
C GLY A 121 -4.32 -27.97 14.60
N ILE A 122 -5.14 -28.65 15.39
CA ILE A 122 -5.46 -30.07 15.23
C ILE A 122 -6.95 -30.30 15.33
N ASP A 123 -7.44 -31.33 14.65
CA ASP A 123 -8.80 -31.81 14.86
C ASP A 123 -8.83 -32.68 16.12
N HIS A 124 -9.40 -32.16 17.21
CA HIS A 124 -9.51 -32.86 18.48
C HIS A 124 -10.99 -32.92 18.92
N PRO A 125 -11.62 -34.10 18.94
CA PRO A 125 -12.98 -34.26 19.43
C PRO A 125 -13.01 -34.30 20.97
N GLY A 126 -14.03 -33.74 21.61
CA GLY A 126 -14.19 -33.95 23.06
C GLY A 126 -15.15 -33.00 23.79
N THR A 127 -15.05 -31.69 23.56
CA THR A 127 -15.82 -30.69 24.31
C THR A 127 -16.74 -29.83 23.43
N PRO A 128 -17.83 -29.25 23.96
CA PRO A 128 -18.67 -28.29 23.25
C PRO A 128 -17.88 -27.09 22.69
N GLU A 129 -16.85 -26.64 23.40
CA GLU A 129 -15.95 -25.55 23.02
C GLU A 129 -15.06 -25.94 21.83
N GLN A 130 -14.56 -27.18 21.83
CA GLN A 130 -13.81 -27.75 20.70
C GLN A 130 -14.71 -27.89 19.47
N GLU A 131 -15.97 -28.28 19.65
CA GLU A 131 -16.96 -28.35 18.58
C GLU A 131 -17.26 -26.96 17.98
N LEU A 132 -17.38 -25.92 18.81
CA LEU A 132 -17.49 -24.54 18.34
C LEU A 132 -16.26 -24.11 17.52
N HIS A 133 -15.05 -24.42 18.01
CA HIS A 133 -13.82 -24.09 17.31
C HIS A 133 -13.73 -24.77 15.95
N ARG A 134 -14.11 -26.06 15.88
CA ARG A 134 -14.18 -26.82 14.63
C ARG A 134 -15.12 -26.16 13.63
N LYS A 135 -16.28 -25.69 14.10
CA LYS A 135 -17.24 -24.93 13.29
C LYS A 135 -16.66 -23.58 12.81
N LEU A 136 -16.01 -22.81 13.68
CA LEU A 136 -15.36 -21.55 13.30
C LEU A 136 -14.25 -21.78 12.26
N HIS A 137 -13.47 -22.86 12.40
CA HIS A 137 -12.44 -23.22 11.44
C HIS A 137 -13.03 -23.63 10.07
N GLN A 138 -14.13 -24.38 10.05
CA GLN A 138 -14.86 -24.71 8.81
C GLN A 138 -15.38 -23.46 8.07
N LEU A 139 -15.86 -22.47 8.83
CA LEU A 139 -16.22 -21.17 8.26
C LEU A 139 -15.00 -20.45 7.67
N ALA A 140 -13.86 -20.45 8.38
CA ALA A 140 -12.64 -19.85 7.88
C ALA A 140 -12.17 -20.49 6.57
N ILE A 141 -12.23 -21.82 6.45
CA ILE A 141 -11.96 -22.56 5.21
C ILE A 141 -12.89 -22.08 4.09
N SER A 142 -14.20 -21.99 4.36
CA SER A 142 -15.19 -21.58 3.38
C SER A 142 -14.95 -20.15 2.88
N ILE A 143 -14.62 -19.23 3.79
CA ILE A 143 -14.26 -17.84 3.47
C ILE A 143 -12.99 -17.78 2.62
N ASP A 144 -11.95 -18.55 2.99
CA ASP A 144 -10.69 -18.56 2.24
C ASP A 144 -10.86 -19.18 0.85
N GLN A 145 -11.68 -20.22 0.69
CA GLN A 145 -12.05 -20.79 -0.62
C GLN A 145 -12.70 -19.74 -1.53
N ILE A 146 -13.65 -18.94 -1.01
CA ILE A 146 -14.27 -17.84 -1.77
C ILE A 146 -13.23 -16.79 -2.17
N LYS A 147 -12.27 -16.51 -1.28
CA LYS A 147 -11.16 -15.59 -1.55
C LYS A 147 -10.05 -16.21 -2.39
N ASN A 148 -10.23 -17.43 -2.89
CA ASN A 148 -9.25 -18.22 -3.63
C ASN A 148 -7.90 -18.33 -2.90
N ARG A 149 -7.97 -18.57 -1.59
CA ARG A 149 -6.83 -18.75 -0.68
C ARG A 149 -6.82 -20.21 -0.19
N PRO A 150 -5.63 -20.83 -0.08
CA PRO A 150 -5.52 -22.18 0.46
C PRO A 150 -5.78 -22.18 1.97
N HIS A 151 -6.60 -23.14 2.40
CA HIS A 151 -6.92 -23.43 3.79
C HIS A 151 -7.48 -24.87 3.85
N SER A 152 -6.75 -25.76 4.51
CA SER A 152 -7.07 -27.18 4.61
C SER A 152 -7.82 -27.51 5.90
N ALA A 153 -8.52 -28.64 5.92
CA ALA A 153 -9.08 -29.16 7.16
C ALA A 153 -7.97 -29.50 8.16
N LEU A 154 -8.24 -29.31 9.45
CA LEU A 154 -7.33 -29.74 10.51
C LEU A 154 -7.25 -31.26 10.53
N LEU A 155 -6.09 -31.77 10.91
CA LEU A 155 -5.82 -33.20 10.99
C LEU A 155 -5.81 -33.64 12.47
N PRO A 156 -6.21 -34.89 12.75
CA PRO A 156 -5.99 -35.47 14.07
C PRO A 156 -4.51 -35.41 14.47
N PRO A 157 -4.17 -35.29 15.76
CA PRO A 157 -2.79 -35.19 16.25
C PRO A 157 -1.86 -36.25 15.65
N GLN A 158 -2.31 -37.51 15.65
CA GLN A 158 -1.54 -38.64 15.13
C GLN A 158 -1.25 -38.50 13.63
N ASN A 159 -2.17 -37.92 12.85
CA ASN A 159 -1.98 -37.74 11.42
C ASN A 159 -0.95 -36.65 11.12
N VAL A 160 -0.91 -35.59 11.94
CA VAL A 160 0.14 -34.55 11.84
C VAL A 160 1.51 -35.16 12.14
N SER A 161 1.65 -35.90 13.25
CA SER A 161 2.90 -36.56 13.62
C SER A 161 3.37 -37.55 12.55
N ASN A 162 2.47 -38.39 12.06
CA ASN A 162 2.76 -39.35 11.00
C ASN A 162 3.21 -38.65 9.69
N ALA A 163 2.64 -37.48 9.36
CA ALA A 163 3.05 -36.72 8.18
C ALA A 163 4.47 -36.16 8.33
N VAL A 164 4.81 -35.65 9.52
CA VAL A 164 6.17 -35.16 9.84
C VAL A 164 7.18 -36.31 9.71
N GLU A 165 6.93 -37.46 10.32
CA GLU A 165 7.83 -38.63 10.25
C GLU A 165 8.00 -39.16 8.82
N LYS A 166 6.91 -39.29 8.06
CA LYS A 166 6.94 -39.71 6.65
C LYS A 166 7.74 -38.78 5.74
N SER A 167 7.94 -37.54 6.16
CA SER A 167 8.72 -36.53 5.42
C SER A 167 10.21 -36.55 5.81
N GLY A 168 10.67 -37.56 6.54
CA GLY A 168 12.10 -37.78 6.85
C GLY A 168 12.58 -37.16 8.16
N PHE A 169 11.64 -36.70 9.00
CA PHE A 169 11.95 -36.16 10.32
C PHE A 169 11.88 -37.22 11.41
N ILE A 170 12.69 -37.05 12.45
CA ILE A 170 12.63 -37.80 13.70
C ILE A 170 11.97 -36.88 14.73
N VAL A 171 10.79 -37.23 15.22
CA VAL A 171 10.10 -36.47 16.26
C VAL A 171 10.85 -36.64 17.58
N ASN A 172 11.44 -35.55 18.09
CA ASN A 172 12.16 -35.56 19.37
C ASN A 172 11.22 -35.33 20.55
N HIS A 173 10.23 -34.46 20.35
CA HIS A 173 9.28 -34.08 21.38
C HIS A 173 7.94 -33.69 20.75
N GLN A 174 6.86 -34.06 21.42
CA GLN A 174 5.51 -33.72 21.03
C GLN A 174 4.71 -33.35 22.29
N THR A 175 4.07 -32.19 22.25
CA THR A 175 3.11 -31.75 23.26
C THR A 175 1.76 -31.51 22.60
N LEU A 176 0.73 -32.08 23.21
CA LEU A 176 -0.66 -31.84 22.86
C LEU A 176 -1.24 -30.82 23.85
N VAL A 177 -1.83 -29.75 23.34
CA VAL A 177 -2.48 -28.73 24.17
C VAL A 177 -3.97 -28.78 23.86
N GLU A 178 -4.72 -29.44 24.74
CA GLU A 178 -6.13 -29.76 24.53
C GLU A 178 -7.05 -28.61 24.95
N ASP A 179 -6.71 -27.88 26.02
CA ASP A 179 -7.46 -26.73 26.52
C ASP A 179 -6.50 -25.72 27.17
N THR A 180 -6.41 -24.50 26.62
CA THR A 180 -5.72 -23.40 27.30
C THR A 180 -6.72 -22.29 27.59
N GLU A 181 -7.12 -22.17 28.85
CA GLU A 181 -7.74 -20.95 29.37
C GLU A 181 -6.70 -19.84 29.36
N PHE A 182 -6.82 -18.91 28.41
CA PHE A 182 -6.00 -17.70 28.42
C PHE A 182 -6.69 -16.63 29.24
N VAL A 183 -6.17 -16.35 30.44
CA VAL A 183 -6.46 -15.09 31.16
C VAL A 183 -5.58 -14.01 30.54
N LEU A 184 -6.01 -13.49 29.39
CA LEU A 184 -5.40 -12.30 28.80
C LEU A 184 -5.85 -11.05 29.57
N PRO A 185 -5.00 -10.00 29.68
CA PRO A 185 -5.43 -8.69 30.15
C PRO A 185 -6.66 -8.20 29.36
N GLU A 186 -7.56 -7.49 30.03
CA GLU A 186 -8.86 -7.09 29.47
C GLU A 186 -8.73 -6.35 28.12
N GLU A 187 -7.74 -5.47 27.99
CA GLU A 187 -7.47 -4.73 26.75
C GLU A 187 -7.10 -5.63 25.56
N GLU A 188 -6.31 -6.70 25.78
CA GLU A 188 -5.92 -7.64 24.73
C GLU A 188 -7.06 -8.58 24.35
N ARG A 189 -7.91 -8.97 25.31
CA ARG A 189 -9.14 -9.73 25.05
C ARG A 189 -10.09 -8.95 24.16
N VAL A 190 -10.35 -7.68 24.50
CA VAL A 190 -11.21 -6.79 23.72
C VAL A 190 -10.64 -6.60 22.31
N GLN A 191 -9.32 -6.46 22.17
CA GLN A 191 -8.68 -6.30 20.87
C GLN A 191 -8.80 -7.54 19.98
N LEU A 192 -8.55 -8.74 20.51
CA LEU A 192 -8.67 -10.00 19.76
C LEU A 192 -10.13 -10.35 19.44
N GLN A 193 -11.04 -10.15 20.38
CA GLN A 193 -12.49 -10.31 20.15
C GLN A 193 -12.98 -9.32 19.09
N THR A 194 -12.50 -8.07 19.10
CA THR A 194 -12.81 -7.07 18.07
C THR A 194 -12.20 -7.41 16.71
N GLU A 195 -11.03 -8.07 16.67
CA GLU A 195 -10.38 -8.50 15.43
C GLU A 195 -11.08 -9.73 14.83
N ALA A 196 -11.53 -10.68 15.66
CA ALA A 196 -12.39 -11.79 15.25
C ALA A 196 -13.76 -11.31 14.75
N LEU A 197 -14.39 -10.37 15.47
CA LEU A 197 -15.61 -9.68 15.01
C LEU A 197 -15.37 -8.88 13.73
N ARG A 198 -14.21 -8.25 13.56
CA ARG A 198 -13.82 -7.59 12.31
C ARG A 198 -13.63 -8.58 11.17
N LEU A 199 -13.05 -9.76 11.42
CA LEU A 199 -12.94 -10.82 10.42
C LEU A 199 -14.32 -11.28 9.96
N PHE A 200 -15.23 -11.49 10.92
CA PHE A 200 -16.65 -11.79 10.66
C PHE A 200 -17.35 -10.67 9.89
N ASN A 201 -17.12 -9.41 10.26
CA ASN A 201 -17.70 -8.21 9.64
C ASN A 201 -16.97 -7.76 8.36
N SER A 202 -15.80 -8.33 8.04
CA SER A 202 -15.02 -8.04 6.82
C SER A 202 -15.44 -8.91 5.64
N VAL A 203 -16.39 -9.82 5.85
CA VAL A 203 -17.17 -10.43 4.78
C VAL A 203 -18.25 -9.42 4.42
N TYR A 204 -18.14 -8.83 3.23
CA TYR A 204 -19.11 -7.81 2.80
C TYR A 204 -20.52 -8.41 2.72
N PRO A 205 -21.59 -7.67 3.07
CA PRO A 205 -22.97 -8.13 2.90
C PRO A 205 -23.33 -8.60 1.48
N GLU A 206 -22.62 -8.10 0.48
CA GLU A 206 -22.75 -8.49 -0.93
C GLU A 206 -22.06 -9.84 -1.24
N GLU A 207 -20.98 -10.20 -0.54
CA GLU A 207 -20.30 -11.50 -0.67
C GLU A 207 -21.09 -12.61 0.04
N LEU A 208 -21.88 -12.26 1.07
CA LEU A 208 -22.77 -13.18 1.77
C LEU A 208 -23.90 -13.73 0.87
N LYS A 209 -24.27 -13.03 -0.22
CA LYS A 209 -25.33 -13.44 -1.16
C LYS A 209 -24.91 -14.59 -2.09
N PHE A 210 -23.61 -14.88 -2.19
CA PHE A 210 -23.06 -15.97 -3.01
C PHE A 210 -22.78 -17.24 -2.19
N LEU A 211 -23.10 -17.22 -0.89
CA LEU A 211 -22.98 -18.36 -0.01
C LEU A 211 -24.22 -19.26 -0.12
N PRO A 212 -24.08 -20.59 -0.21
CA PRO A 212 -25.22 -21.51 -0.14
C PRO A 212 -26.00 -21.30 1.17
N ASP A 213 -27.33 -21.51 1.15
CA ASP A 213 -28.33 -21.30 2.23
C ASP A 213 -28.00 -21.95 3.61
N GLY A 214 -26.88 -22.65 3.74
CA GLY A 214 -26.37 -23.20 5.00
C GLY A 214 -25.60 -22.22 5.88
N LEU A 215 -24.92 -21.20 5.32
CA LEU A 215 -24.00 -20.37 6.12
C LEU A 215 -24.69 -19.32 7.00
N ALA A 216 -25.89 -18.84 6.64
CA ALA A 216 -26.67 -17.94 7.48
C ALA A 216 -27.16 -18.66 8.75
N ARG A 217 -27.69 -19.88 8.59
CA ARG A 217 -28.01 -20.78 9.71
C ARG A 217 -26.78 -21.11 10.56
N PHE A 218 -25.62 -21.28 9.92
CA PHE A 218 -24.36 -21.51 10.60
C PHE A 218 -23.90 -20.29 11.42
N ALA A 219 -24.05 -19.08 10.88
CA ALA A 219 -23.74 -17.84 11.60
C ALA A 219 -24.67 -17.63 12.80
N GLU A 220 -25.97 -17.93 12.66
CA GLU A 220 -26.93 -17.93 13.76
C GLU A 220 -26.57 -18.97 14.84
N GLU A 221 -26.14 -20.16 14.43
CA GLU A 221 -25.67 -21.21 15.33
C GLU A 221 -24.40 -20.81 16.09
N LEU A 222 -23.43 -20.16 15.42
CA LEU A 222 -22.23 -19.61 16.05
C LEU A 222 -22.55 -18.49 17.05
N ILE A 223 -23.51 -17.61 16.73
CA ILE A 223 -24.00 -16.57 17.65
C ILE A 223 -24.69 -17.19 18.87
N SER A 224 -25.46 -18.27 18.68
CA SER A 224 -26.12 -19.01 19.75
C SER A 224 -25.11 -19.71 20.66
N LEU A 225 -24.13 -20.41 20.10
CA LEU A 225 -23.04 -21.06 20.84
C LEU A 225 -22.21 -20.04 21.65
N ARG A 226 -21.95 -18.85 21.09
CA ARG A 226 -21.25 -17.76 21.80
C ARG A 226 -21.99 -17.30 23.06
N LYS A 227 -23.32 -17.29 23.07
CA LYS A 227 -24.11 -16.84 24.24
C LYS A 227 -23.95 -17.74 25.46
N ASN A 228 -23.49 -18.99 25.27
CA ASN A 228 -23.31 -19.98 26.33
C ASN A 228 -21.87 -20.06 26.84
N ILE A 229 -20.95 -19.25 26.31
CA ILE A 229 -19.54 -19.22 26.71
C ILE A 229 -19.30 -18.00 27.60
N SER A 230 -18.67 -18.20 28.77
CA SER A 230 -18.32 -17.12 29.70
C SER A 230 -17.51 -16.03 28.97
N ASN A 231 -17.87 -14.76 29.19
CA ASN A 231 -17.19 -13.60 28.58
C ASN A 231 -15.73 -13.43 29.04
N ASP A 232 -15.31 -14.15 30.08
CA ASP A 232 -14.02 -13.94 30.75
C ASP A 232 -12.86 -14.76 30.14
N THR A 233 -13.17 -15.76 29.29
CA THR A 233 -12.19 -16.74 28.82
C THR A 233 -11.98 -16.66 27.30
N LEU A 234 -10.73 -16.41 26.87
CA LEU A 234 -10.32 -16.64 25.49
C LEU A 234 -9.84 -18.09 25.37
N TRP A 235 -10.55 -18.90 24.58
CA TRP A 235 -10.17 -20.27 24.29
C TRP A 235 -9.30 -20.29 23.03
N LEU A 236 -8.12 -20.90 23.10
CA LEU A 236 -7.35 -21.22 21.90
C LEU A 236 -7.84 -22.56 21.34
N HIS A 237 -7.91 -22.67 20.01
CA HIS A 237 -8.13 -23.93 19.33
C HIS A 237 -7.09 -24.96 19.81
N PRO A 238 -7.46 -26.23 20.10
CA PRO A 238 -6.49 -27.27 20.40
C PRO A 238 -5.39 -27.29 19.35
N PHE A 239 -4.15 -27.40 19.82
CA PHE A 239 -2.98 -27.36 18.94
C PHE A 239 -1.94 -28.39 19.38
N ILE A 240 -1.12 -28.78 18.42
CA ILE A 240 0.01 -29.67 18.65
C ILE A 240 1.31 -28.90 18.47
N THR A 241 2.28 -29.17 19.34
CA THR A 241 3.66 -28.71 19.19
C THR A 241 4.56 -29.91 18.96
N ILE A 242 5.27 -29.92 17.83
CA ILE A 242 6.23 -30.97 17.46
C ILE A 242 7.60 -30.32 17.28
N LEU A 243 8.58 -30.79 18.03
CA LEU A 243 9.99 -30.55 17.76
C LEU A 243 10.57 -31.81 17.11
N ALA A 244 11.09 -31.68 15.90
CA ALA A 244 11.65 -32.79 15.14
C ALA A 244 13.03 -32.44 14.54
N SER A 245 13.90 -33.44 14.39
CA SER A 245 15.22 -33.30 13.78
C SER A 245 15.23 -33.94 12.40
N LYS A 246 15.93 -33.34 11.45
CA LYS A 246 16.21 -33.98 10.16
C LYS A 246 17.21 -35.12 10.35
N SER A 247 16.83 -36.34 9.98
CA SER A 247 17.66 -37.54 10.11
C SER A 247 19.02 -37.39 9.41
N LYS A 248 20.09 -37.93 10.01
CA LYS A 248 21.45 -37.96 9.43
C LYS A 248 21.65 -39.07 8.38
N GLY A 249 20.57 -39.70 7.90
CA GLY A 249 20.62 -40.83 6.97
C GLY A 249 21.18 -40.48 5.57
N ASN A 250 21.95 -41.42 5.01
CA ASN A 250 22.61 -41.35 3.70
C ASN A 250 21.70 -40.77 2.62
N CYS A 251 22.25 -39.79 1.88
CA CYS A 251 21.68 -39.29 0.64
C CYS A 251 21.54 -40.46 -0.35
N THR A 252 20.38 -41.11 -0.38
CA THR A 252 19.99 -41.94 -1.50
C THR A 252 19.81 -40.99 -2.67
N THR A 253 20.76 -41.05 -3.59
CA THR A 253 20.61 -40.54 -4.95
C THR A 253 19.19 -40.85 -5.44
N MET A 254 18.43 -39.78 -5.70
CA MET A 254 17.15 -39.89 -6.40
C MET A 254 17.32 -40.75 -7.66
N PRO A 255 16.36 -41.61 -8.00
CA PRO A 255 16.50 -42.52 -9.13
C PRO A 255 16.74 -41.74 -10.42
N SER A 256 17.71 -42.25 -11.19
CA SER A 256 18.10 -41.78 -12.51
C SER A 256 16.88 -41.49 -13.39
N GLN A 257 16.90 -40.32 -14.04
CA GLN A 257 16.00 -39.93 -15.11
C GLN A 257 15.77 -41.08 -16.12
N PRO A 258 14.55 -41.28 -16.64
CA PRO A 258 14.34 -42.18 -17.76
C PRO A 258 15.09 -41.64 -18.99
N LYS A 259 15.92 -42.49 -19.58
CA LYS A 259 16.72 -42.19 -20.78
C LYS A 259 15.83 -42.10 -22.04
N ASN A 260 16.13 -41.05 -22.81
CA ASN A 260 15.90 -40.87 -24.25
C ASN A 260 14.46 -40.90 -24.79
N ASN A 261 14.01 -39.72 -25.23
CA ASN A 261 13.88 -39.52 -26.67
C ASN A 261 14.47 -38.18 -27.08
N GLN A 262 15.31 -38.23 -28.11
CA GLN A 262 16.03 -37.12 -28.70
C GLN A 262 15.02 -36.17 -29.37
N ALA A 263 14.72 -35.06 -28.71
CA ALA A 263 14.24 -33.85 -29.35
C ALA A 263 15.03 -32.70 -28.72
N GLU A 264 15.91 -32.11 -29.52
CA GLU A 264 16.62 -30.83 -29.32
C GLU A 264 16.82 -30.38 -27.86
N ARG A 265 18.06 -30.46 -27.38
CA ARG A 265 18.50 -29.70 -26.20
C ARG A 265 18.31 -28.20 -26.44
N LYS A 266 17.13 -27.67 -26.13
CA LYS A 266 16.97 -26.29 -25.70
C LYS A 266 17.47 -26.24 -24.27
N THR A 267 18.55 -25.52 -24.04
CA THR A 267 18.95 -25.03 -22.73
C THR A 267 17.76 -24.28 -22.14
N ILE A 268 16.95 -24.94 -21.31
CA ILE A 268 15.92 -24.27 -20.53
C ILE A 268 16.64 -23.63 -19.35
N THR A 269 17.10 -22.40 -19.58
CA THR A 269 17.39 -21.45 -18.51
C THR A 269 16.06 -21.06 -17.88
N THR A 270 15.45 -21.92 -17.06
CA THR A 270 14.40 -21.47 -16.13
C THR A 270 15.09 -20.79 -14.95
N GLY A 271 15.73 -19.65 -15.23
CA GLY A 271 15.89 -18.63 -14.21
C GLY A 271 14.48 -18.25 -13.76
N TYR A 272 14.23 -18.24 -12.46
CA TYR A 272 13.03 -17.62 -11.91
C TYR A 272 12.92 -16.22 -12.52
N LYS A 273 11.95 -16.01 -13.41
CA LYS A 273 11.70 -14.71 -14.01
C LYS A 273 11.08 -13.87 -12.91
N LEU A 274 11.88 -13.04 -12.23
CA LEU A 274 11.44 -12.13 -11.17
C LEU A 274 10.11 -11.50 -11.62
N ARG A 275 9.02 -11.85 -10.95
CA ARG A 275 7.72 -11.24 -11.21
C ARG A 275 7.78 -9.84 -10.61
N PHE A 276 7.01 -8.89 -11.13
CA PHE A 276 7.01 -7.51 -10.62
C PHE A 276 6.77 -7.41 -9.09
N ARG A 277 6.06 -8.37 -8.51
CA ARG A 277 5.83 -8.46 -7.05
C ARG A 277 7.08 -8.81 -6.25
N ASP A 278 8.06 -9.44 -6.91
CA ASP A 278 9.30 -9.96 -6.34
C ASP A 278 10.44 -8.94 -6.38
N LEU A 279 10.22 -7.76 -6.98
CA LEU A 279 11.18 -6.66 -6.94
C LEU A 279 11.26 -6.07 -5.52
N PRO A 280 12.45 -5.70 -5.01
CA PRO A 280 12.60 -4.86 -3.83
C PRO A 280 11.69 -3.62 -3.90
N ASP A 281 11.17 -3.17 -2.75
CA ASP A 281 10.24 -2.04 -2.73
C ASP A 281 10.87 -0.75 -3.29
N GLU A 282 12.19 -0.55 -3.13
CA GLU A 282 12.90 0.57 -3.78
C GLU A 282 12.90 0.49 -5.32
N LEU A 283 12.72 -0.71 -5.88
CA LEU A 283 12.64 -0.96 -7.32
C LEU A 283 11.20 -1.07 -7.82
N LYS A 284 10.20 -1.06 -6.92
CA LYS A 284 8.78 -1.02 -7.26
C LYS A 284 8.33 0.44 -7.39
N PRO A 285 7.87 0.90 -8.57
CA PRO A 285 7.54 2.30 -8.80
C PRO A 285 6.59 2.92 -7.75
N ARG A 286 5.50 2.22 -7.38
CA ARG A 286 4.55 2.73 -6.36
C ARG A 286 5.18 2.93 -4.99
N GLN A 287 6.04 2.01 -4.55
CA GLN A 287 6.69 2.10 -3.24
C GLN A 287 7.81 3.15 -3.26
N LYS A 288 8.60 3.18 -4.32
CA LYS A 288 9.59 4.22 -4.57
C LYS A 288 8.98 5.63 -4.57
N MET A 289 7.81 5.80 -5.17
CA MET A 289 7.05 7.07 -5.15
C MET A 289 6.63 7.47 -3.73
N ILE A 290 6.21 6.51 -2.90
CA ILE A 290 5.83 6.77 -1.50
C ILE A 290 7.06 7.12 -0.64
N MET A 291 8.19 6.45 -0.86
CA MET A 291 9.40 6.60 -0.05
C MET A 291 10.22 7.84 -0.40
N SER A 292 10.29 8.18 -1.69
CA SER A 292 11.27 9.14 -2.22
C SER A 292 10.67 10.20 -3.13
N GLY A 293 9.35 10.25 -3.26
CA GLY A 293 8.65 11.23 -4.11
C GLY A 293 8.72 10.90 -5.61
N PRO A 294 7.92 11.59 -6.44
CA PRO A 294 7.87 11.39 -7.89
C PRO A 294 9.20 11.68 -8.61
N GLU A 295 10.04 12.56 -8.06
CA GLU A 295 11.31 13.02 -8.65
C GLU A 295 12.36 11.89 -8.72
N ALA A 296 12.24 10.89 -7.86
CA ALA A 296 13.13 9.73 -7.84
C ALA A 296 12.80 8.68 -8.93
N LEU A 297 11.69 8.85 -9.66
CA LEU A 297 11.23 7.89 -10.68
C LEU A 297 11.67 8.28 -12.09
N LYS A 298 12.08 7.28 -12.85
CA LYS A 298 12.27 7.40 -14.29
C LYS A 298 10.91 7.41 -15.00
N ASN A 299 10.86 7.98 -16.21
CA ASN A 299 9.61 8.09 -16.99
C ASN A 299 8.87 6.74 -17.17
N HIS A 300 9.60 5.63 -17.38
CA HIS A 300 8.97 4.32 -17.52
C HIS A 300 8.42 3.79 -16.19
N GLU A 301 9.02 4.18 -15.05
CA GLU A 301 8.50 3.82 -13.72
C GLU A 301 7.19 4.57 -13.45
N LEU A 302 7.12 5.87 -13.79
CA LEU A 302 5.89 6.67 -13.72
C LEU A 302 4.78 6.07 -14.60
N LEU A 303 5.12 5.73 -15.85
CA LEU A 303 4.19 5.09 -16.77
C LEU A 303 3.71 3.71 -16.26
N ALA A 304 4.59 2.94 -15.61
CA ALA A 304 4.23 1.66 -15.01
C ALA A 304 3.22 1.79 -13.86
N ILE A 305 3.28 2.89 -13.08
CA ILE A 305 2.27 3.17 -12.04
C ILE A 305 0.90 3.39 -12.68
N LEU A 306 0.83 4.21 -13.74
CA LEU A 306 -0.41 4.54 -14.45
C LEU A 306 -1.08 3.32 -15.07
N LEU A 307 -0.29 2.41 -15.63
CA LEU A 307 -0.81 1.21 -16.31
C LEU A 307 -1.34 0.14 -15.35
N ILE A 308 -0.96 0.21 -14.07
CA ILE A 308 -1.35 -0.68 -12.95
C ILE A 308 -0.88 -2.13 -13.10
N SER A 309 -0.90 -2.69 -14.30
CA SER A 309 -0.65 -4.07 -14.67
C SER A 309 0.01 -4.19 -16.05
N GLY A 310 0.74 -5.29 -16.28
CA GLY A 310 1.34 -5.62 -17.57
C GLY A 310 0.33 -6.24 -18.54
N THR A 311 0.83 -6.96 -19.54
CA THR A 311 0.02 -7.82 -20.40
C THR A 311 0.23 -9.29 -20.03
N THR A 312 -0.36 -10.22 -20.77
CA THR A 312 -0.06 -11.65 -20.64
C THR A 312 1.39 -11.99 -21.05
N LYS A 313 2.04 -11.13 -21.85
CA LYS A 313 3.38 -11.38 -22.41
C LYS A 313 4.53 -10.73 -21.63
N GLU A 314 4.25 -9.62 -20.96
CA GLU A 314 5.26 -8.77 -20.31
C GLU A 314 4.70 -8.14 -19.03
N ASN A 315 5.57 -7.97 -18.03
CA ASN A 315 5.17 -7.31 -16.79
C ASN A 315 5.02 -5.79 -16.98
N VAL A 316 4.47 -5.08 -15.98
CA VAL A 316 4.15 -3.65 -16.13
C VAL A 316 5.38 -2.74 -16.33
N ILE A 317 6.54 -3.09 -15.77
CA ILE A 317 7.79 -2.34 -16.00
C ILE A 317 8.34 -2.63 -17.39
N GLU A 318 8.40 -3.91 -17.78
CA GLU A 318 8.84 -4.32 -19.12
C GLU A 318 7.99 -3.66 -20.21
N LEU A 319 6.66 -3.67 -20.02
CA LEU A 319 5.70 -2.97 -20.86
C LEU A 319 6.05 -1.49 -20.93
N ALA A 320 6.12 -0.79 -19.79
CA ALA A 320 6.38 0.65 -19.79
C ALA A 320 7.74 1.01 -20.42
N GLN A 321 8.78 0.20 -20.20
CA GLN A 321 10.09 0.37 -20.85
C GLN A 321 10.00 0.16 -22.35
N ARG A 322 9.28 -0.87 -22.81
CA ARG A 322 9.05 -1.13 -24.23
C ARG A 322 8.28 0.01 -24.89
N LEU A 323 7.18 0.47 -24.29
CA LEU A 323 6.38 1.59 -24.82
C LEU A 323 7.22 2.85 -25.00
N ILE A 324 8.05 3.20 -24.00
CA ILE A 324 8.95 4.35 -24.12
C ILE A 324 10.03 4.13 -25.18
N ARG A 325 10.58 2.92 -25.31
CA ARG A 325 11.64 2.62 -26.29
C ARG A 325 11.12 2.62 -27.73
N GLU A 326 9.95 2.02 -27.97
CA GLU A 326 9.38 1.87 -29.31
C GLU A 326 8.67 3.13 -29.80
N TYR A 327 7.96 3.82 -28.91
CA TYR A 327 7.18 4.99 -29.28
C TYR A 327 7.91 6.31 -29.01
N GLY A 328 8.78 6.34 -28.01
CA GLY A 328 9.46 7.55 -27.53
C GLY A 328 8.67 8.27 -26.43
N SER A 329 9.39 8.75 -25.41
CA SER A 329 8.78 9.41 -24.24
C SER A 329 8.04 10.71 -24.56
N ARG A 330 8.50 11.49 -25.54
CA ARG A 330 7.81 12.72 -25.98
C ARG A 330 6.63 12.43 -26.90
N ALA A 331 6.80 11.51 -27.84
CA ALA A 331 5.73 11.18 -28.79
C ALA A 331 4.55 10.50 -28.08
N ILE A 332 4.80 9.62 -27.10
CA ILE A 332 3.71 8.97 -26.35
C ILE A 332 2.93 9.99 -25.50
N ALA A 333 3.60 11.05 -25.05
CA ALA A 333 2.98 12.15 -24.33
C ALA A 333 2.17 13.10 -25.24
N GLN A 334 2.41 13.10 -26.55
CA GLN A 334 1.72 13.94 -27.54
C GLN A 334 0.67 13.17 -28.36
N GLU A 335 0.52 11.86 -28.16
CA GLU A 335 -0.45 11.08 -28.92
C GLU A 335 -1.88 11.32 -28.39
N HIS A 336 -2.80 11.57 -29.32
CA HIS A 336 -4.22 11.85 -29.05
C HIS A 336 -5.13 10.69 -29.45
N SER A 337 -4.65 9.80 -30.33
CA SER A 337 -5.40 8.69 -30.87
C SER A 337 -5.16 7.41 -30.06
N VAL A 338 -6.20 7.01 -29.32
CA VAL A 338 -6.26 5.70 -28.64
C VAL A 338 -6.02 4.57 -29.65
N ARG A 339 -6.64 4.65 -30.83
CA ARG A 339 -6.55 3.62 -31.86
C ARG A 339 -5.12 3.47 -32.39
N ARG A 340 -4.44 4.58 -32.63
CA ARG A 340 -3.05 4.55 -33.12
C ARG A 340 -2.10 3.94 -32.09
N LEU A 341 -2.30 4.21 -30.79
CA LEU A 341 -1.51 3.53 -29.73
C LEU A 341 -1.77 2.02 -29.70
N MET A 342 -3.02 1.60 -29.85
CA MET A 342 -3.37 0.18 -29.89
C MET A 342 -2.68 -0.52 -31.07
N ASP A 343 -2.78 0.06 -32.26
CA ASP A 343 -2.25 -0.52 -33.49
C ASP A 343 -0.71 -0.52 -33.51
N THR A 344 -0.08 0.56 -33.03
CA THR A 344 1.38 0.72 -33.07
C THR A 344 2.08 -0.07 -31.96
N LEU A 345 1.48 -0.16 -30.77
CA LEU A 345 2.15 -0.72 -29.58
C LEU A 345 1.58 -2.07 -29.11
N GLY A 346 0.52 -2.55 -29.76
CA GLY A 346 -0.10 -3.84 -29.46
C GLY A 346 -0.70 -3.90 -28.04
N ILE A 347 -1.19 -2.76 -27.54
CA ILE A 347 -1.79 -2.65 -26.20
C ILE A 347 -3.31 -2.64 -26.27
N GLY A 348 -3.96 -3.20 -25.24
CA GLY A 348 -5.42 -3.24 -25.15
C GLY A 348 -6.06 -1.86 -24.92
N PRO A 349 -7.37 -1.73 -25.18
CA PRO A 349 -8.08 -0.44 -25.16
C PRO A 349 -8.01 0.26 -23.79
N GLN A 350 -8.06 -0.48 -22.69
CA GLN A 350 -7.98 0.09 -21.33
C GLN A 350 -6.66 0.83 -21.10
N LYS A 351 -5.53 0.22 -21.50
CA LYS A 351 -4.19 0.79 -21.33
C LYS A 351 -3.97 1.98 -22.27
N ALA A 352 -4.44 1.87 -23.51
CA ALA A 352 -4.38 2.98 -24.46
C ALA A 352 -5.19 4.20 -23.97
N CYS A 353 -6.41 3.99 -23.46
CA CYS A 353 -7.21 5.04 -22.85
C CYS A 353 -6.52 5.65 -21.62
N GLN A 354 -5.93 4.84 -20.74
CA GLN A 354 -5.20 5.34 -19.56
C GLN A 354 -4.05 6.27 -19.95
N ILE A 355 -3.25 5.90 -20.95
CA ILE A 355 -2.12 6.71 -21.43
C ILE A 355 -2.63 8.04 -21.98
N VAL A 356 -3.59 8.00 -22.91
CA VAL A 356 -4.15 9.22 -23.53
C VAL A 356 -4.79 10.11 -22.47
N ALA A 357 -5.57 9.55 -21.54
CA ALA A 357 -6.22 10.31 -20.48
C ALA A 357 -5.23 10.95 -19.51
N ALA A 358 -4.18 10.22 -19.10
CA ALA A 358 -3.16 10.75 -18.18
C ALA A 358 -2.40 11.94 -18.80
N PHE A 359 -1.98 11.81 -20.06
CA PHE A 359 -1.30 12.91 -20.75
C PHE A 359 -2.25 14.03 -21.15
N GLU A 360 -3.52 13.75 -21.43
CA GLU A 360 -4.53 14.78 -21.65
C GLU A 360 -4.81 15.58 -20.38
N LEU A 361 -4.85 14.94 -19.21
CA LEU A 361 -4.91 15.63 -17.92
C LEU A 361 -3.66 16.47 -17.69
N GLY A 362 -2.48 15.91 -17.96
CA GLY A 362 -1.22 16.66 -17.91
C GLY A 362 -1.24 17.90 -18.81
N ARG A 363 -1.72 17.76 -20.05
CA ARG A 363 -1.97 18.91 -20.93
C ARG A 363 -2.98 19.84 -20.28
N ARG A 364 -4.18 19.44 -19.88
CA ARG A 364 -5.13 20.41 -19.27
C ARG A 364 -4.63 21.11 -18.00
N PHE A 365 -3.76 20.47 -17.22
CA PHE A 365 -3.17 21.06 -16.02
C PHE A 365 -1.95 21.94 -16.29
N PHE A 366 -1.14 21.62 -17.31
CA PHE A 366 0.13 22.31 -17.59
C PHE A 366 0.12 23.08 -18.93
N ASP A 367 -0.62 22.60 -19.91
CA ASP A 367 -1.42 23.42 -20.82
C ASP A 367 -2.75 23.83 -20.13
N GLU A 368 -2.69 24.36 -18.89
CA GLU A 368 -3.51 25.56 -18.69
C GLU A 368 -3.07 26.48 -19.82
N PRO A 369 -3.98 26.96 -20.66
CA PRO A 369 -3.64 27.41 -21.99
C PRO A 369 -2.67 28.59 -21.86
N HIS A 370 -1.36 28.34 -21.95
CA HIS A 370 -0.37 29.40 -22.11
C HIS A 370 -0.56 30.11 -23.48
N SER A 371 -1.49 29.60 -24.29
CA SER A 371 -2.08 30.19 -25.49
C SER A 371 -3.44 30.89 -25.28
N LYS A 372 -4.07 30.84 -24.10
CA LYS A 372 -5.30 31.60 -23.75
C LYS A 372 -5.22 32.41 -22.45
N SER A 373 -4.21 32.25 -21.60
CA SER A 373 -3.98 33.20 -20.50
C SER A 373 -3.72 34.57 -21.14
N PRO A 374 -4.60 35.56 -20.91
CA PRO A 374 -4.51 36.83 -21.61
C PRO A 374 -3.17 37.48 -21.29
N MET A 375 -2.61 38.15 -22.29
CA MET A 375 -1.62 39.18 -22.01
C MET A 375 -2.36 40.35 -21.39
N VAL A 376 -1.90 40.79 -20.23
CA VAL A 376 -2.42 41.93 -19.51
C VAL A 376 -1.31 42.96 -19.50
N LEU A 377 -1.33 43.85 -20.48
CA LEU A 377 -0.30 44.87 -20.69
C LEU A 377 -0.70 46.23 -20.11
N GLY A 378 -1.94 46.38 -19.67
CA GLY A 378 -2.50 47.63 -19.19
C GLY A 378 -3.84 47.47 -18.51
N ALA A 379 -4.38 48.61 -18.06
CA ALA A 379 -5.65 48.65 -17.35
C ALA A 379 -6.85 48.18 -18.20
N ASP A 380 -6.85 48.42 -19.51
CA ASP A 380 -7.92 47.97 -20.41
C ASP A 380 -7.98 46.44 -20.49
N ASP A 381 -6.83 45.76 -20.62
CA ASP A 381 -6.77 44.30 -20.68
C ASP A 381 -7.23 43.66 -19.37
N ALA A 382 -6.82 44.26 -18.24
CA ALA A 382 -7.20 43.80 -16.92
C ALA A 382 -8.71 44.04 -16.65
N TYR A 383 -9.26 45.17 -17.09
CA TYR A 383 -10.70 45.42 -17.04
C TYR A 383 -11.48 44.43 -17.91
N GLU A 384 -11.07 44.21 -19.15
CA GLU A 384 -11.76 43.24 -20.03
C GLU A 384 -11.78 41.83 -19.44
N TYR A 385 -10.70 41.44 -18.74
CA TYR A 385 -10.64 40.17 -18.02
C TYR A 385 -11.56 40.14 -16.78
N LEU A 386 -11.73 41.26 -16.09
CA LEU A 386 -12.44 41.35 -14.80
C LEU A 386 -13.83 41.99 -14.87
N LYS A 387 -14.32 42.41 -16.04
CA LYS A 387 -15.55 43.20 -16.19
C LYS A 387 -16.80 42.59 -15.56
N GLU A 388 -16.86 41.27 -15.44
CA GLU A 388 -17.97 40.58 -14.76
C GLU A 388 -18.07 40.94 -13.28
N MET A 389 -16.98 41.41 -12.66
CA MET A 389 -16.96 41.89 -11.28
C MET A 389 -17.90 43.08 -11.03
N ALA A 390 -18.24 43.87 -12.06
CA ALA A 390 -19.20 44.97 -11.96
C ALA A 390 -20.58 44.50 -11.46
N SER A 391 -20.94 43.24 -11.73
CA SER A 391 -22.24 42.66 -11.35
C SER A 391 -22.28 42.07 -9.94
N LEU A 392 -21.14 42.05 -9.23
CA LEU A 392 -21.02 41.40 -7.93
C LEU A 392 -21.65 42.26 -6.82
N LYS A 393 -22.58 41.64 -6.06
CA LYS A 393 -23.33 42.30 -4.96
C LYS A 393 -22.50 42.62 -3.72
N ARG A 394 -21.26 42.14 -3.68
CA ARG A 394 -20.28 42.42 -2.63
C ARG A 394 -19.01 42.90 -3.28
N GLU A 395 -18.25 43.67 -2.54
CA GLU A 395 -16.91 44.07 -2.93
C GLU A 395 -15.98 42.86 -2.88
N HIS A 396 -15.24 42.63 -3.96
CA HIS A 396 -14.26 41.57 -4.12
C HIS A 396 -12.93 42.20 -4.45
N PHE A 397 -11.92 41.97 -3.60
CA PHE A 397 -10.55 42.42 -3.84
C PHE A 397 -9.74 41.27 -4.42
N ARG A 398 -9.15 41.48 -5.59
CA ARG A 398 -8.40 40.49 -6.37
C ARG A 398 -6.98 40.94 -6.67
N GLY A 399 -6.09 39.97 -6.83
CA GLY A 399 -4.76 40.15 -7.38
C GLY A 399 -4.60 39.34 -8.66
N LEU A 400 -4.21 40.01 -9.74
CA LEU A 400 -3.76 39.40 -10.98
C LEU A 400 -2.24 39.35 -10.97
N TYR A 401 -1.67 38.15 -10.95
CA TYR A 401 -0.24 37.92 -10.89
C TYR A 401 0.28 37.66 -12.30
N LEU A 402 1.33 38.38 -12.68
CA LEU A 402 1.87 38.40 -14.04
C LEU A 402 3.31 37.89 -14.07
N ASN A 403 3.70 37.22 -15.15
CA ASN A 403 5.11 36.94 -15.43
C ASN A 403 5.81 38.14 -16.10
N THR A 404 7.11 38.00 -16.37
CA THR A 404 7.96 39.05 -16.99
C THR A 404 7.53 39.48 -18.40
N ARG A 405 6.61 38.76 -19.04
CA ARG A 405 6.04 39.10 -20.35
C ARG A 405 4.61 39.68 -20.25
N GLY A 406 4.14 39.99 -19.04
CA GLY A 406 2.79 40.50 -18.80
C GLY A 406 1.69 39.46 -19.02
N ARG A 407 2.00 38.16 -18.98
CA ARG A 407 0.96 37.12 -19.05
C ARG A 407 0.42 36.81 -17.66
N LEU A 408 -0.90 36.70 -17.56
CA LEU A 408 -1.57 36.25 -16.35
C LEU A 408 -1.15 34.83 -15.99
N ILE A 409 -0.52 34.67 -14.84
CA ILE A 409 -0.13 33.36 -14.27
C ILE A 409 -1.07 32.92 -13.15
N ARG A 410 -1.74 33.87 -12.48
CA ARG A 410 -2.72 33.58 -11.43
C ARG A 410 -3.70 34.74 -11.26
N ASP A 411 -4.97 34.41 -10.98
CA ASP A 411 -6.01 35.34 -10.52
C ASP A 411 -6.48 34.85 -9.14
N GLU A 412 -6.24 35.64 -8.10
CA GLU A 412 -6.55 35.28 -6.72
C GLU A 412 -7.58 36.23 -6.13
N LEU A 413 -8.62 35.68 -5.51
CA LEU A 413 -9.55 36.43 -4.67
C LEU A 413 -8.98 36.55 -3.25
N ILE A 414 -8.60 37.77 -2.87
CA ILE A 414 -7.91 38.08 -1.63
C ILE A 414 -8.90 38.38 -0.50
N SER A 415 -9.99 39.09 -0.81
CA SER A 415 -11.02 39.45 0.18
C SER A 415 -12.41 39.58 -0.45
N ILE A 416 -13.45 39.34 0.37
CA ILE A 416 -14.87 39.59 0.04
C ILE A 416 -15.51 40.39 1.17
N GLY A 417 -16.20 41.48 0.84
CA GLY A 417 -16.81 42.41 1.78
C GLY A 417 -16.08 43.75 1.80
N THR A 418 -16.43 44.61 2.76
CA THR A 418 -15.89 45.98 2.83
C THR A 418 -14.36 46.00 2.90
N LEU A 419 -13.73 46.78 2.03
CA LEU A 419 -12.29 47.07 2.06
C LEU A 419 -11.90 47.85 3.31
N ASN A 420 -11.61 47.11 4.38
CA ASN A 420 -10.97 47.65 5.58
C ASN A 420 -9.52 47.15 5.67
N MET A 421 -8.61 47.99 6.19
CA MET A 421 -7.18 47.66 6.37
C MET A 421 -6.93 46.36 7.18
N SER A 422 -7.89 45.91 7.98
CA SER A 422 -7.78 44.65 8.74
C SER A 422 -7.98 43.39 7.88
N VAL A 423 -8.59 43.50 6.70
CA VAL A 423 -8.94 42.35 5.84
C VAL A 423 -7.99 42.20 4.64
N VAL A 424 -7.46 43.31 4.10
CA VAL A 424 -6.49 43.28 2.99
C VAL A 424 -5.09 43.62 3.51
N HIS A 425 -4.41 42.62 4.09
CA HIS A 425 -3.05 42.76 4.58
C HIS A 425 -2.03 42.45 3.45
N PRO A 426 -0.93 43.23 3.27
CA PRO A 426 0.06 42.98 2.22
C PRO A 426 0.57 41.53 2.13
N ARG A 427 0.78 40.86 3.27
CA ARG A 427 1.08 39.41 3.34
C ARG A 427 0.17 38.52 2.47
N GLU A 428 -1.13 38.79 2.41
CA GLU A 428 -2.08 37.97 1.66
C GLU A 428 -2.00 38.26 0.15
N VAL A 429 -1.60 39.48 -0.21
CA VAL A 429 -1.30 39.88 -1.59
C VAL A 429 0.00 39.23 -2.07
N PHE A 430 1.06 39.26 -1.26
CA PHE A 430 2.39 38.79 -1.68
C PHE A 430 2.62 37.28 -1.52
N ARG A 431 1.85 36.58 -0.69
CA ARG A 431 1.93 35.10 -0.58
C ARG A 431 1.82 34.40 -1.95
N PRO A 432 0.74 34.59 -2.73
CA PRO A 432 0.63 34.01 -4.07
C PRO A 432 1.68 34.56 -5.04
N ALA A 433 2.08 35.83 -4.92
CA ALA A 433 3.13 36.39 -5.77
C ALA A 433 4.46 35.63 -5.65
N VAL A 434 4.84 35.27 -4.41
CA VAL A 434 6.05 34.47 -4.14
C VAL A 434 5.85 33.02 -4.57
N GLU A 435 4.70 32.43 -4.25
CA GLU A 435 4.37 31.03 -4.57
C GLU A 435 4.42 30.76 -6.09
N PHE A 436 3.89 31.68 -6.89
CA PHE A 436 3.82 31.54 -8.35
C PHE A 436 4.95 32.25 -9.11
N SER A 437 5.96 32.79 -8.40
CA SER A 437 7.08 33.52 -9.01
C SER A 437 6.63 34.68 -9.92
N ALA A 438 5.68 35.48 -9.43
CA ALA A 438 5.16 36.64 -10.13
C ALA A 438 6.22 37.74 -10.27
N ALA A 439 6.31 38.32 -11.47
CA ALA A 439 7.14 39.49 -11.72
C ALA A 439 6.42 40.80 -11.36
N ALA A 440 5.10 40.84 -11.54
CA ALA A 440 4.27 42.00 -11.23
C ALA A 440 2.85 41.59 -10.81
N ILE A 441 2.13 42.51 -10.19
CA ILE A 441 0.76 42.33 -9.70
C ILE A 441 -0.10 43.49 -10.18
N ILE A 442 -1.31 43.21 -10.68
CA ILE A 442 -2.38 44.21 -10.82
C ILE A 442 -3.44 43.91 -9.76
N LEU A 443 -3.77 44.91 -8.96
CA LEU A 443 -4.84 44.83 -7.98
C LEU A 443 -6.16 45.22 -8.65
N ALA A 444 -7.27 44.64 -8.20
CA ALA A 444 -8.58 45.07 -8.65
C ALA A 444 -9.66 44.89 -7.58
N HIS A 445 -10.63 45.78 -7.54
CA HIS A 445 -11.87 45.54 -6.81
C HIS A 445 -13.08 46.16 -7.49
N ASN A 446 -14.26 45.67 -7.11
CA ASN A 446 -15.52 46.23 -7.59
C ASN A 446 -16.24 47.04 -6.50
N HIS A 447 -16.89 48.11 -6.91
CA HIS A 447 -17.83 48.87 -6.07
C HIS A 447 -19.26 48.43 -6.36
N PRO A 448 -19.96 47.79 -5.40
CA PRO A 448 -21.37 47.42 -5.57
C PRO A 448 -22.32 48.62 -5.77
N SER A 449 -21.88 49.84 -5.45
CA SER A 449 -22.59 51.08 -5.75
C SER A 449 -22.62 51.43 -7.24
N GLY A 450 -21.74 50.82 -8.04
CA GLY A 450 -21.60 51.07 -9.47
C GLY A 450 -20.66 52.22 -9.85
N ASP A 451 -20.25 53.08 -8.90
CA ASP A 451 -19.32 54.20 -9.12
C ASP A 451 -17.86 53.74 -8.91
N PRO A 452 -16.99 53.75 -9.93
CA PRO A 452 -15.60 53.32 -9.82
C PRO A 452 -14.66 54.37 -9.18
N THR A 453 -15.19 55.48 -8.67
CA THR A 453 -14.37 56.51 -8.01
C THR A 453 -13.69 55.96 -6.74
N PRO A 454 -12.35 56.07 -6.59
CA PRO A 454 -11.63 55.58 -5.42
C PRO A 454 -12.02 56.34 -4.14
N SER A 455 -12.22 55.59 -3.05
CA SER A 455 -12.27 56.12 -1.69
C SER A 455 -10.87 56.43 -1.14
N GLU A 456 -10.79 57.14 -0.02
CA GLU A 456 -9.50 57.37 0.67
C GLU A 456 -8.93 56.06 1.24
N GLU A 457 -9.80 55.12 1.62
CA GLU A 457 -9.44 53.78 2.06
C GLU A 457 -8.74 52.99 0.94
N ASP A 458 -9.26 53.04 -0.29
CA ASP A 458 -8.66 52.38 -1.45
C ASP A 458 -7.25 52.92 -1.71
N LEU A 459 -7.10 54.26 -1.67
CA LEU A 459 -5.80 54.91 -1.85
C LEU A 459 -4.83 54.54 -0.74
N SER A 460 -5.30 54.47 0.51
CA SER A 460 -4.48 54.09 1.67
C SER A 460 -3.97 52.66 1.56
N ILE A 461 -4.86 51.69 1.27
CA ILE A 461 -4.52 50.28 1.09
C ILE A 461 -3.54 50.11 -0.08
N THR A 462 -3.79 50.79 -1.21
CA THR A 462 -2.91 50.76 -2.38
C THR A 462 -1.50 51.20 -2.02
N ARG A 463 -1.35 52.35 -1.34
CA ARG A 463 -0.04 52.86 -0.93
C ARG A 463 0.70 51.87 -0.04
N GLN A 464 0.01 51.25 0.92
CA GLN A 464 0.60 50.26 1.81
C GLN A 464 1.12 49.03 1.05
N ILE A 465 0.35 48.54 0.06
CA ILE A 465 0.75 47.39 -0.76
C ILE A 465 1.91 47.75 -1.70
N VAL A 466 1.90 48.95 -2.29
CA VAL A 466 2.99 49.46 -3.14
C VAL A 466 4.30 49.54 -2.37
N GLU A 467 4.30 50.08 -1.15
CA GLU A 467 5.51 50.14 -0.31
C GLU A 467 6.01 48.74 0.07
N ALA A 468 5.11 47.80 0.36
CA ALA A 468 5.50 46.41 0.57
C ALA A 468 6.07 45.76 -0.70
N GLY A 469 5.53 46.08 -1.89
CA GLY A 469 6.05 45.60 -3.18
C GLY A 469 7.48 46.06 -3.44
N LYS A 470 7.80 47.31 -3.10
CA LYS A 470 9.16 47.86 -3.17
C LYS A 470 10.15 47.05 -2.31
N ILE A 471 9.73 46.64 -1.11
CA ILE A 471 10.54 45.80 -0.22
C ILE A 471 10.70 44.37 -0.76
N MET A 472 9.62 43.80 -1.29
CA MET A 472 9.60 42.43 -1.81
C MET A 472 10.29 42.29 -3.17
N GLY A 473 10.53 43.39 -3.89
CA GLY A 473 11.03 43.37 -5.26
C GLY A 473 10.01 42.87 -6.27
N ILE A 474 8.71 43.05 -5.98
CA ILE A 474 7.59 42.66 -6.85
C ILE A 474 6.76 43.91 -7.13
N GLU A 475 6.67 44.29 -8.40
CA GLU A 475 6.02 45.53 -8.82
C GLU A 475 4.48 45.44 -8.72
N ILE A 476 3.86 46.49 -8.18
CA ILE A 476 2.41 46.70 -8.31
C ILE A 476 2.20 47.58 -9.54
N PHE A 477 1.78 46.97 -10.63
CA PHE A 477 1.69 47.61 -11.94
C PHE A 477 0.50 48.56 -12.03
N ASP A 478 -0.66 48.17 -11.47
CA ASP A 478 -1.84 49.03 -11.39
C ASP A 478 -2.78 48.59 -10.26
N HIS A 479 -3.75 49.44 -9.94
CA HIS A 479 -4.92 49.09 -9.15
C HIS A 479 -6.18 49.62 -9.86
N ILE A 480 -7.08 48.70 -10.20
CA ILE A 480 -8.26 48.95 -11.02
C ILE A 480 -9.53 48.85 -10.17
N ILE A 481 -10.35 49.89 -10.24
CA ILE A 481 -11.64 49.94 -9.54
C ILE A 481 -12.75 49.80 -10.57
N ILE A 482 -13.60 48.81 -10.41
CA ILE A 482 -14.61 48.40 -11.39
C ILE A 482 -16.01 48.80 -10.91
N GLY A 483 -16.74 49.52 -11.76
CA GLY A 483 -18.12 49.92 -11.55
C GLY A 483 -19.02 49.47 -12.70
N GLU A 484 -20.31 49.81 -12.63
CA GLU A 484 -21.30 49.42 -13.65
C GLU A 484 -21.05 50.09 -15.00
N ALA A 485 -20.54 51.33 -14.97
CA ALA A 485 -20.29 52.14 -16.17
C ALA A 485 -18.87 52.01 -16.74
N GLY A 486 -17.97 51.25 -16.11
CA GLY A 486 -16.57 51.16 -16.53
C GLY A 486 -15.60 50.92 -15.38
N TYR A 487 -14.40 51.50 -15.48
CA TYR A 487 -13.37 51.36 -14.45
C TYR A 487 -12.51 52.62 -14.29
N VAL A 488 -11.82 52.72 -13.16
CA VAL A 488 -10.75 53.70 -12.90
C VAL A 488 -9.43 52.97 -12.68
N SER A 489 -8.35 53.46 -13.30
CA SER A 489 -6.97 53.00 -13.09
C SER A 489 -6.23 54.01 -12.23
N LEU A 490 -5.73 53.58 -11.07
CA LEU A 490 -4.97 54.46 -10.19
C LEU A 490 -3.60 54.85 -10.80
N HIS A 491 -3.04 54.00 -11.66
CA HIS A 491 -1.83 54.34 -12.41
C HIS A 491 -2.10 55.47 -13.44
N ARG A 492 -3.16 55.37 -14.25
CA ARG A 492 -3.52 56.39 -15.25
C ARG A 492 -3.88 57.74 -14.62
N GLU A 493 -4.51 57.71 -13.46
CA GLU A 493 -4.86 58.91 -12.68
C GLU A 493 -3.66 59.53 -11.93
N GLY A 494 -2.47 58.94 -12.01
CA GLY A 494 -1.27 59.40 -11.30
C GLY A 494 -1.35 59.25 -9.77
N LYS A 495 -2.25 58.39 -9.29
CA LYS A 495 -2.50 58.11 -7.86
C LYS A 495 -1.65 56.94 -7.33
N LEU A 496 -0.97 56.21 -8.22
CA LEU A 496 -0.02 55.14 -7.91
C LEU A 496 1.42 55.65 -8.16
N LYS A 497 2.29 55.64 -7.14
CA LYS A 497 3.64 56.25 -7.16
C LYS A 497 4.76 55.38 -6.58
#